data_AF-A0A2E0QXE9-F1
#
_entry.id   AF-A0A2E0QXE9-F1
#
_cell.length_a   1.000
_cell.length_b   1.000
_cell.length_c   1.000
_cell.angle_alpha   90.00
_cell.angle_beta   90.00
_cell.angle_gamma   90.00
#
_symmetry.space_group_name_H-M   'P 1'
#
loop_
_entity.id
_entity.type
_entity.pdbx_description
1 polymer ?
#
loop_
_entity_poly.entity_id
_entity_poly.type
_entity_poly.pdbx_seq_one_letter_code
_entity_poly.pdbx_strand_id
1 'polypeptide(L)'
;MPEVPHPEFPALLVELDGSLEVLGSNDEWTEDVDHWFWATSEVFLVDRRLRKFNLIADRAQDGRPNDTPEWQYSSVLDRQFVEGLIRNNPDLDQADAEIGLFFEAITGS
;
A
#
# COMPACT_ATOMS: atom_id res chain seq x y z
N MET A 1 7.44 17.48 -18.85
CA MET A 1 6.26 16.98 -18.10
C MET A 1 6.76 16.58 -16.73
N PRO A 2 6.09 16.94 -15.62
CA PRO A 2 6.48 16.40 -14.32
C PRO A 2 6.30 14.87 -14.36
N GLU A 3 7.29 14.16 -13.82
CA GLU A 3 7.26 12.71 -13.66
C GLU A 3 6.13 12.33 -12.70
N VAL A 4 5.30 11.34 -13.07
CA VAL A 4 4.27 10.83 -12.17
C VAL A 4 4.98 10.06 -11.05
N PRO A 5 4.72 10.36 -9.77
CA PRO A 5 5.39 9.66 -8.68
C PRO A 5 5.09 8.15 -8.73
N HIS A 6 6.12 7.33 -8.59
CA HIS A 6 6.00 5.91 -8.31
C HIS A 6 6.04 5.66 -6.79
N PRO A 7 5.39 4.60 -6.29
CA PRO A 7 5.47 4.23 -4.87
C PRO A 7 6.92 3.94 -4.46
N GLU A 8 7.26 4.39 -3.26
CA GLU A 8 8.53 4.03 -2.62
C GLU A 8 8.29 2.90 -1.63
N PHE A 9 9.06 1.82 -1.75
CA PHE A 9 9.00 0.69 -0.83
C PHE A 9 10.07 0.82 0.28
N PRO A 10 9.84 0.30 1.50
CA PRO A 10 8.64 -0.42 1.91
C PRO A 10 7.40 0.48 1.95
N ALA A 11 6.25 -0.09 1.60
CA ALA A 11 4.96 0.59 1.53
C ALA A 11 3.90 -0.19 2.30
N LEU A 12 2.97 0.53 2.90
CA LEU A 12 1.84 -0.02 3.64
C LEU A 12 0.68 -0.24 2.68
N LEU A 13 0.29 -1.48 2.46
CA LEU A 13 -0.95 -1.88 1.82
C LEU A 13 -2.10 -1.77 2.83
N VAL A 14 -3.14 -1.05 2.44
CA VAL A 14 -4.37 -0.92 3.23
C VAL A 14 -5.47 -1.68 2.52
N GLU A 15 -5.91 -2.77 3.15
CA GLU A 15 -6.94 -3.65 2.64
C GLU A 15 -8.35 -3.14 2.95
N LEU A 16 -9.33 -3.73 2.26
CA LEU A 16 -10.75 -3.41 2.39
C LEU A 16 -11.31 -3.53 3.81
N ASP A 17 -10.86 -4.56 4.53
CA ASP A 17 -11.29 -4.86 5.89
C ASP A 17 -10.57 -4.00 6.94
N GLY A 18 -9.68 -3.11 6.50
CA GLY A 18 -8.88 -2.25 7.34
C GLY A 18 -7.64 -2.92 7.93
N SER A 19 -7.40 -4.20 7.58
CA SER A 19 -6.11 -4.83 7.81
C SER A 19 -5.04 -4.10 6.99
N LEU A 20 -3.81 -4.19 7.47
CA LEU A 20 -2.68 -3.65 6.75
C LEU A 20 -1.61 -4.72 6.58
N GLU A 21 -0.84 -4.55 5.52
CA GLU A 21 0.30 -5.37 5.19
C GLU A 21 1.44 -4.46 4.75
N VAL A 22 2.68 -4.89 4.97
CA VAL A 22 3.84 -4.16 4.47
C VAL A 22 4.45 -4.93 3.32
N LEU A 23 4.57 -4.23 2.20
CA LEU A 23 5.26 -4.71 1.03
C LEU A 23 6.67 -4.12 1.04
N GLY A 24 7.68 -4.98 1.01
CA GLY A 24 9.09 -4.60 0.87
C GLY A 24 9.46 -4.19 -0.56
N SER A 25 8.65 -4.61 -1.53
CA SER A 25 8.85 -4.33 -2.95
C SER A 25 7.54 -4.39 -3.76
N ASN A 26 7.56 -3.87 -5.00
CA ASN A 26 6.44 -4.06 -5.92
C ASN A 26 6.34 -5.53 -6.39
N ASP A 27 7.43 -6.28 -6.33
CA ASP A 27 7.45 -7.67 -6.80
C ASP A 27 6.58 -8.54 -5.89
N GLU A 28 6.64 -8.33 -4.57
CA GLU A 28 5.75 -8.98 -3.59
C GLU A 28 4.27 -8.80 -3.92
N TRP A 29 3.88 -7.61 -4.42
CA TRP A 29 2.52 -7.37 -4.92
C TRP A 29 2.20 -8.18 -6.17
N THR A 30 3.13 -8.28 -7.12
CA THR A 30 2.86 -8.89 -8.43
C THR A 30 3.03 -10.40 -8.46
N GLU A 31 3.84 -10.97 -7.55
CA GLU A 31 4.15 -12.40 -7.50
C GLU A 31 3.05 -13.22 -6.81
N ASP A 32 2.32 -12.64 -5.85
CA ASP A 32 1.14 -13.28 -5.28
C ASP A 32 -0.09 -13.02 -6.16
N VAL A 33 -0.26 -13.89 -7.15
CA VAL A 33 -1.38 -13.82 -8.11
C VAL A 33 -2.72 -13.82 -7.41
N ASP A 34 -2.91 -14.61 -6.35
CA ASP A 34 -4.20 -14.62 -5.67
C ASP A 34 -4.46 -13.28 -4.97
N HIS A 35 -3.43 -12.70 -4.35
CA HIS A 35 -3.52 -11.42 -3.64
C HIS A 35 -4.01 -10.28 -4.53
N TRP A 36 -3.35 -10.04 -5.67
CA TRP A 36 -3.77 -8.96 -6.57
C TRP A 36 -4.99 -9.31 -7.42
N PHE A 37 -5.26 -10.61 -7.67
CA PHE A 37 -6.42 -11.04 -8.45
C PHE A 37 -7.74 -10.67 -7.77
N TRP A 38 -7.80 -10.82 -6.44
CA TRP A 38 -8.98 -10.51 -5.63
C TRP A 38 -9.05 -9.07 -5.11
N ALA A 39 -7.96 -8.30 -5.17
CA ALA A 39 -7.92 -6.95 -4.63
C ALA A 39 -8.81 -5.95 -5.38
N THR A 40 -9.64 -5.17 -4.68
CA THR A 40 -10.52 -4.19 -5.32
C THR A 40 -9.86 -2.81 -5.45
N SER A 41 -10.49 -1.89 -6.19
CA SER A 41 -10.04 -0.50 -6.33
C SER A 41 -10.07 0.30 -5.02
N GLU A 42 -10.61 -0.27 -3.94
CA GLU A 42 -10.65 0.36 -2.62
C GLU A 42 -9.36 0.09 -1.82
N VAL A 43 -8.56 -0.88 -2.26
CA VAL A 43 -7.21 -1.12 -1.75
C VAL A 43 -6.27 0.00 -2.18
N PHE A 44 -5.38 0.43 -1.29
CA PHE A 44 -4.40 1.47 -1.60
C PHE A 44 -3.07 1.27 -0.88
N LEU A 45 -1.99 1.76 -1.49
CA LEU A 45 -0.67 1.84 -0.86
C LEU A 45 -0.46 3.20 -0.20
N VAL A 46 0.31 3.19 0.89
CA VAL A 46 0.89 4.37 1.52
C VAL A 46 2.39 4.17 1.65
N ASP A 47 3.18 5.02 1.00
CA ASP A 47 4.64 4.96 1.12
C ASP A 47 5.18 5.75 2.32
N ARG A 48 6.50 5.65 2.54
CA ARG A 48 7.21 6.35 3.62
C ARG A 48 7.14 7.89 3.54
N ARG A 49 6.70 8.45 2.41
CA ARG A 49 6.49 9.89 2.21
C ARG A 49 5.03 10.27 2.44
N LEU A 50 4.23 9.37 3.02
CA LEU A 50 2.80 9.51 3.26
C LEU A 50 2.02 9.72 1.95
N ARG A 51 2.53 9.25 0.81
CA ARG A 51 1.81 9.35 -0.47
C ARG A 51 0.87 8.16 -0.62
N LYS A 52 -0.38 8.45 -0.93
CA LYS A 52 -1.42 7.47 -1.27
C LYS A 52 -1.33 7.11 -2.75
N PHE A 53 -1.35 5.82 -3.04
CA PHE A 53 -1.50 5.29 -4.39
C PHE A 53 -2.73 4.39 -4.45
N ASN A 54 -3.68 4.69 -5.33
CA ASN A 54 -4.85 3.83 -5.51
C ASN A 54 -4.52 2.71 -6.49
N LEU A 55 -5.14 1.56 -6.29
CA LEU A 55 -5.03 0.45 -7.22
C LEU A 55 -5.81 0.75 -8.52
N ILE A 56 -5.13 0.66 -9.65
CA ILE A 56 -5.74 0.71 -10.98
C ILE A 56 -5.69 -0.70 -11.55
N ALA A 57 -6.85 -1.34 -11.62
CA ALA A 57 -7.01 -2.65 -12.22
C ALA A 57 -8.14 -2.59 -13.26
N ASP A 58 -7.82 -2.80 -14.53
CA ASP A 58 -8.84 -3.05 -15.53
C ASP A 58 -9.39 -4.46 -15.34
N ARG A 59 -10.71 -4.62 -15.32
CA ARG A 59 -11.38 -5.89 -15.00
C ARG A 59 -12.35 -6.31 -16.10
N ALA A 60 -12.35 -7.59 -16.41
CA ALA A 60 -13.33 -8.26 -17.26
C ALA A 60 -14.73 -8.25 -16.61
N GLN A 61 -15.75 -8.60 -17.41
CA GLN A 61 -17.15 -8.67 -16.94
C GLN A 61 -17.39 -9.70 -15.83
N ASP A 62 -16.51 -10.69 -15.70
CA ASP A 62 -16.55 -11.69 -14.63
C ASP A 62 -15.80 -11.24 -13.36
N GLY A 63 -15.32 -9.99 -13.35
CA GLY A 63 -14.60 -9.38 -12.24
C GLY A 63 -13.11 -9.71 -12.18
N ARG A 64 -12.59 -10.52 -13.10
CA ARG A 64 -11.16 -10.87 -13.14
C ARG A 64 -10.33 -9.72 -13.71
N PRO A 65 -9.13 -9.45 -13.21
CA PRO A 65 -8.25 -8.47 -13.82
C PRO A 65 -7.82 -8.89 -15.23
N ASN A 66 -7.82 -7.93 -16.15
CA ASN A 66 -7.38 -8.12 -17.54
C ASN A 66 -5.84 -8.09 -17.68
N ASP A 67 -5.17 -7.41 -16.75
CA ASP A 67 -3.72 -7.25 -16.68
C ASP A 67 -3.28 -7.10 -15.22
N THR A 68 -1.97 -7.07 -14.98
CA THR A 68 -1.38 -6.83 -13.67
C THR A 68 -1.80 -5.43 -13.18
N PRO A 69 -2.39 -5.31 -11.98
CA PRO A 69 -2.80 -4.02 -11.43
C PRO A 69 -1.61 -3.07 -11.22
N GLU A 70 -1.85 -1.79 -11.46
CA GLU A 70 -0.85 -0.73 -11.31
C GLU A 70 -1.20 0.21 -10.15
N TRP A 71 -0.18 0.88 -9.60
CA TRP A 71 -0.32 1.88 -8.54
C TRP A 71 -0.31 3.29 -9.10
N GLN A 72 -1.38 4.04 -8.91
CA GLN A 72 -1.48 5.43 -9.36
C GLN A 72 -1.46 6.39 -8.18
N TYR A 73 -0.52 7.34 -8.21
CA TYR A 73 -0.46 8.42 -7.22
C TYR A 73 -1.80 9.17 -7.15
N SER A 74 -2.30 9.33 -5.93
CA SER A 74 -3.56 10.02 -5.66
C SER A 74 -3.35 11.31 -4.88
N SER A 75 -2.73 11.23 -3.71
CA SER A 75 -2.60 12.36 -2.79
C SER A 75 -1.51 12.13 -1.75
N VAL A 76 -1.22 13.16 -0.95
CA VAL A 76 -0.47 13.02 0.31
C VAL A 76 -1.46 12.91 1.46
N LEU A 77 -1.24 11.97 2.36
CA LEU A 77 -2.04 11.74 3.57
C LEU A 77 -1.50 12.52 4.75
N ASP A 78 -2.39 12.82 5.69
CA ASP A 78 -2.00 13.40 6.97
C ASP A 78 -1.26 12.37 7.83
N ARG A 79 -0.21 12.82 8.52
CA ARG A 79 0.61 11.96 9.38
C ARG A 79 -0.23 11.31 10.49
N GLN A 80 -1.14 12.04 11.13
CA GLN A 80 -1.98 11.51 12.21
C GLN A 80 -2.93 10.43 11.70
N PHE A 81 -3.38 10.53 10.45
CA PHE A 81 -4.18 9.49 9.83
C PHE A 81 -3.38 8.20 9.66
N VAL A 82 -2.16 8.27 9.12
CA VAL A 82 -1.30 7.10 8.93
C VAL A 82 -0.89 6.49 10.27
N GLU A 83 -0.50 7.32 11.26
CA GLU A 83 -0.24 6.84 12.62
C GLU A 83 -1.47 6.15 13.24
N GLY A 84 -2.67 6.69 12.99
CA GLY A 84 -3.92 6.10 13.44
C GLY A 84 -4.20 4.73 12.80
N LEU A 85 -3.95 4.58 11.50
CA LEU A 85 -4.07 3.30 10.80
C LEU A 85 -3.19 2.24 11.45
N ILE A 86 -1.92 2.57 11.71
CA ILE A 86 -0.98 1.58 12.24
C ILE A 86 -1.30 1.23 13.69
N ARG A 87 -1.60 2.22 14.54
CA ARG A 87 -1.95 1.97 15.95
C ARG A 87 -3.18 1.10 16.14
N ASN A 88 -4.11 1.12 15.18
CA ASN A 88 -5.31 0.29 15.22
C ASN A 88 -5.06 -1.16 14.75
N ASN A 89 -3.85 -1.46 14.27
CA ASN A 89 -3.43 -2.77 13.78
C ASN A 89 -2.16 -3.22 14.51
N PRO A 90 -2.26 -3.63 15.80
CA PRO A 90 -1.12 -3.91 16.66
C PRO A 90 -0.29 -5.14 16.25
N ASP A 91 -0.79 -5.97 15.34
CA ASP A 91 -0.05 -7.10 14.78
C ASP A 91 1.06 -6.62 13.82
N LEU A 92 0.94 -5.41 13.26
CA LEU A 92 1.99 -4.77 12.47
C LEU A 92 3.13 -4.23 13.32
N ASP A 93 2.85 -3.74 14.53
CA ASP A 93 3.91 -3.34 15.46
C ASP A 93 4.84 -4.53 15.81
N GLN A 94 4.39 -5.77 15.58
CA GLN A 94 5.14 -7.01 15.79
C GLN A 94 5.73 -7.61 14.50
N ALA A 95 5.26 -7.17 13.33
CA ALA A 95 5.69 -7.68 12.04
C ALA A 95 6.94 -6.93 11.55
N ASP A 96 8.10 -7.56 11.78
CA ASP A 96 9.39 -7.29 11.16
C ASP A 96 10.11 -5.93 11.35
N ALA A 97 11.44 -5.99 11.26
CA ALA A 97 12.33 -4.84 11.38
C ALA A 97 12.08 -3.74 10.32
N GLU A 98 11.40 -4.08 9.22
CA GLU A 98 11.09 -3.17 8.11
C GLU A 98 9.95 -2.19 8.44
N ILE A 99 9.00 -2.58 9.30
CA ILE A 99 7.99 -1.69 9.85
C ILE A 99 8.61 -0.68 10.81
N GLY A 100 9.62 -1.11 11.58
CA GLY A 100 10.44 -0.22 12.40
C GLY A 100 11.10 0.88 11.57
N LEU A 101 11.61 0.55 10.38
CA LEU A 101 12.20 1.53 9.45
C LEU A 101 11.15 2.46 8.82
N PHE A 102 9.97 1.95 8.48
CA PHE A 102 8.85 2.78 8.03
C PHE A 102 8.42 3.75 9.14
N PHE A 103 8.27 3.25 10.37
CA PHE A 103 7.95 4.04 11.56
C PHE A 103 9.01 5.08 11.88
N GLU A 104 10.30 4.72 11.89
CA GLU A 104 11.40 5.68 12.11
C GLU A 104 11.38 6.78 11.06
N ALA A 105 11.18 6.41 9.78
CA ALA A 105 11.08 7.37 8.69
C ALA A 105 9.89 8.32 8.82
N ILE A 106 8.72 7.83 9.24
CA ILE A 106 7.54 8.69 9.40
C ILE A 106 7.45 9.37 10.75
N THR A 107 8.11 8.90 11.82
CA THR A 107 8.06 9.49 13.19
C THR A 107 9.26 10.40 13.50
N GLY A 108 10.39 10.24 12.82
CA GLY A 108 11.56 11.11 12.95
C GLY A 108 12.25 11.01 14.31
N SER A 109 12.42 9.79 14.82
CA SER A 109 13.21 9.54 16.03
C SER A 109 14.71 9.71 15.80
#